data_AF-L0M1Z1-F1
#
_entry.id   AF-L0M1Z1-F1
#
_cell.length_a   1.000
_cell.length_b   1.000
_cell.length_c   1.000
_cell.angle_alpha   90.00
_cell.angle_beta   90.00
_cell.angle_gamma   90.00
#
_symmetry.space_group_name_H-M   'P 1'
#
loop_
_entity.id
_entity.type
_entity.pdbx_description
1 polymer ?
#
loop_
_entity_poly.entity_id
_entity_poly.type
_entity_poly.pdbx_seq_one_letter_code
_entity_poly.pdbx_strand_id
1 'polypeptide(L)'
;MTPSLCPICLKKTPVHPHDVCRVCFDKFKAEPDNTCEFWKEKIPHPVAIDLAILIIDNAGEREMDRGKKSEMAWHLKRLDFVSDCIDLLPDSLFLPASRQNVKICQNMALNYWHQITATGNLQEIDRYIRTTIDDKNVAEWDAKTLPGLMASDEESLDFMWTQFIESAVACVRTHFSDETWMRLFHKHFSAEIHAWVNQTGDES
;
A
#
# COMPACT_ATOMS: atom_id res chain seq x y z
N MET A 1 -3.29 23.82 21.83
CA MET A 1 -3.15 22.75 20.82
C MET A 1 -3.49 23.34 19.48
N THR A 2 -2.54 23.36 18.56
CA THR A 2 -2.83 23.66 17.15
C THR A 2 -3.78 22.57 16.65
N PRO A 3 -4.90 22.91 15.99
CA PRO A 3 -5.75 21.89 15.40
C PRO A 3 -4.92 21.08 14.40
N SER A 4 -4.93 19.75 14.52
CA SER A 4 -4.33 18.89 13.52
C SER A 4 -4.96 19.19 12.16
N LEU A 5 -4.15 19.21 11.11
CA LEU A 5 -4.63 19.36 9.74
C LEU A 5 -5.11 18.00 9.23
N CYS A 6 -6.02 18.00 8.27
CA CYS A 6 -6.51 16.81 7.58
C CYS A 6 -5.32 15.99 7.09
N PRO A 7 -5.21 14.70 7.48
CA PRO A 7 -4.07 13.88 7.12
C PRO A 7 -3.94 13.67 5.60
N ILE A 8 -5.02 13.84 4.83
CA ILE A 8 -5.00 13.69 3.37
C ILE A 8 -4.57 14.98 2.67
N CYS A 9 -5.30 16.07 2.88
CA CYS A 9 -5.05 17.31 2.14
C CYS A 9 -4.08 18.27 2.80
N LEU A 10 -3.76 18.06 4.09
CA LEU A 10 -2.88 18.92 4.90
C LEU A 10 -3.26 20.41 4.90
N LYS A 11 -4.53 20.74 4.60
CA LYS A 11 -5.02 22.12 4.43
C LYS A 11 -6.12 22.54 5.40
N LYS A 12 -7.05 21.63 5.71
CA LYS A 12 -8.29 21.92 6.46
C LYS A 12 -8.34 21.09 7.73
N THR A 13 -9.02 21.57 8.78
CA THR A 13 -9.19 20.81 10.01
C THR A 13 -10.06 19.55 9.77
N PRO A 14 -9.70 18.38 10.33
CA PRO A 14 -10.53 17.19 10.34
C PRO A 14 -11.89 17.43 11.02
N VAL A 15 -12.88 16.64 10.63
CA VAL A 15 -14.17 16.56 11.33
C VAL A 15 -14.39 15.16 11.86
N HIS A 16 -14.80 15.04 13.12
CA HIS A 16 -15.23 13.76 13.68
C HIS A 16 -16.57 13.33 13.05
N PRO A 17 -16.83 12.01 12.95
CA PRO A 17 -16.01 10.89 13.42
C PRO A 17 -14.99 10.36 12.39
N HIS A 18 -14.79 11.05 11.27
CA HIS A 18 -14.08 10.49 10.11
C HIS A 18 -12.57 10.80 10.07
N ASP A 19 -12.09 11.69 10.94
CA ASP A 19 -10.69 12.11 11.10
C ASP A 19 -10.01 12.62 9.81
N VAL A 20 -10.83 13.01 8.83
CA VAL A 20 -10.47 13.75 7.62
C VAL A 20 -11.33 15.02 7.51
N CYS A 21 -10.92 16.01 6.72
CA CYS A 21 -11.76 17.19 6.49
C CYS A 21 -13.00 16.86 5.66
N ARG A 22 -14.05 17.66 5.83
CA ARG A 22 -15.33 17.48 5.14
C ARG A 22 -15.21 17.34 3.62
N VAL A 23 -14.34 18.14 2.99
CA VAL A 23 -14.14 18.09 1.53
C VAL A 23 -13.53 16.78 1.06
N CYS A 24 -12.50 16.27 1.76
CA CYS A 24 -11.92 14.97 1.44
C CYS A 24 -12.94 13.85 1.64
N PHE A 25 -13.72 13.93 2.72
CA PHE A 25 -14.78 12.95 3.00
C PHE A 25 -15.89 12.94 1.94
N ASP A 26 -16.38 14.12 1.53
CA ASP A 26 -17.43 14.21 0.53
C ASP A 26 -16.96 13.72 -0.85
N LYS A 27 -15.69 13.97 -1.22
CA LYS A 27 -15.08 13.36 -2.42
C LYS A 27 -15.03 11.84 -2.31
N PHE A 28 -14.52 11.29 -1.20
CA PHE A 28 -14.46 9.84 -0.96
C PHE A 28 -15.83 9.16 -1.14
N LYS A 29 -16.89 9.78 -0.60
CA LYS A 29 -18.26 9.27 -0.70
C LYS A 29 -18.85 9.32 -2.11
N ALA A 30 -18.34 10.20 -2.97
CA ALA A 30 -18.83 10.35 -4.33
C ALA A 30 -18.21 9.34 -5.31
N GLU A 31 -17.14 8.65 -4.90
CA GLU A 31 -16.47 7.63 -5.71
C GLU A 31 -17.41 6.44 -5.95
N PRO A 32 -17.57 5.96 -7.21
CA PRO A 32 -18.58 4.96 -7.58
C PRO A 32 -18.59 3.72 -6.69
N ASP A 33 -17.42 3.17 -6.38
CA ASP A 33 -17.30 1.95 -5.57
C ASP A 33 -17.77 2.16 -4.14
N ASN A 34 -17.64 3.39 -3.60
CA ASN A 34 -18.06 3.76 -2.25
C ASN A 34 -19.54 4.18 -2.16
N THR A 35 -20.25 4.26 -3.29
CA THR A 35 -21.70 4.50 -3.30
C THR A 35 -22.52 3.23 -3.09
N CYS A 36 -21.88 2.05 -3.22
CA CYS A 36 -22.47 0.74 -2.95
C CYS A 36 -22.89 0.60 -1.47
N GLU A 37 -24.06 -0.01 -1.21
CA GLU A 37 -24.58 -0.20 0.15
C GLU A 37 -23.62 -0.99 1.06
N PHE A 38 -22.77 -1.85 0.47
CA PHE A 38 -21.74 -2.61 1.16
C PHE A 38 -20.80 -1.73 2.01
N TRP A 39 -20.44 -0.54 1.54
CA TRP A 39 -19.55 0.37 2.26
C TRP A 39 -20.29 1.25 3.28
N LYS A 40 -21.60 1.46 3.13
CA LYS A 40 -22.37 2.32 4.04
C LYS A 40 -22.52 1.73 5.44
N GLU A 41 -22.46 0.41 5.58
CA GLU A 41 -22.65 -0.29 6.86
C GLU A 41 -21.33 -0.59 7.60
N LYS A 42 -20.18 -0.43 6.95
CA LYS A 42 -18.87 -0.90 7.42
C LYS A 42 -17.80 0.18 7.66
N ILE A 43 -18.15 1.45 7.87
CA ILE A 43 -17.14 2.47 8.23
C ILE A 43 -17.12 2.79 9.74
N PRO A 44 -16.60 1.90 10.61
CA PRO A 44 -16.20 2.25 11.97
C PRO A 44 -14.70 2.60 12.08
N HIS A 45 -13.98 2.79 10.97
CA HIS A 45 -12.52 2.99 10.94
C HIS A 45 -12.11 4.40 10.45
N PRO A 46 -10.88 4.86 10.79
CA PRO A 46 -10.37 6.16 10.34
C PRO A 46 -10.33 6.22 8.82
N VAL A 47 -11.17 7.08 8.23
CA VAL A 47 -11.38 7.18 6.78
C VAL A 47 -10.09 7.59 6.05
N ALA A 48 -9.11 8.15 6.75
CA ALA A 48 -7.86 8.61 6.16
C ALA A 48 -7.07 7.49 5.47
N ILE A 49 -6.93 6.32 6.10
CA ILE A 49 -6.17 5.20 5.53
C ILE A 49 -6.89 4.65 4.30
N ASP A 50 -8.19 4.40 4.42
CA ASP A 50 -9.01 3.85 3.32
C ASP A 50 -9.05 4.81 2.13
N LEU A 51 -9.19 6.12 2.39
CA LEU A 51 -9.13 7.13 1.34
C LEU A 51 -7.73 7.21 0.71
N ALA A 52 -6.64 7.09 1.49
CA ALA A 52 -5.30 7.07 0.92
C ALA A 52 -5.10 5.87 -0.02
N ILE A 53 -5.53 4.67 0.41
CA ILE A 53 -5.49 3.45 -0.40
C ILE A 53 -6.27 3.67 -1.71
N LEU A 54 -7.51 4.14 -1.63
CA LEU A 54 -8.34 4.43 -2.81
C LEU A 54 -7.65 5.37 -3.80
N ILE A 55 -7.07 6.47 -3.31
CA ILE A 55 -6.36 7.43 -4.17
C ILE A 55 -5.19 6.76 -4.88
N ILE A 56 -4.44 5.94 -4.15
CA ILE A 56 -3.23 5.28 -4.64
C ILE A 56 -3.58 4.19 -5.64
N ASP A 57 -4.58 3.35 -5.35
CA ASP A 57 -5.00 2.27 -6.25
C ASP A 57 -5.56 2.85 -7.56
N ASN A 58 -6.43 3.86 -7.48
CA ASN A 58 -6.93 4.57 -8.67
C ASN A 58 -5.80 5.24 -9.46
N ALA A 59 -4.75 5.74 -8.80
CA ALA A 59 -3.58 6.27 -9.49
C ALA A 59 -2.76 5.15 -10.15
N GLY A 60 -2.63 4.01 -9.48
CA GLY A 60 -1.96 2.84 -10.00
C GLY A 60 -2.60 2.31 -11.27
N GLU A 61 -3.92 2.16 -11.30
CA GLU A 61 -4.66 1.74 -12.50
C GLU A 61 -4.32 2.63 -13.70
N ARG A 62 -4.36 3.95 -13.52
CA ARG A 62 -3.98 4.91 -14.57
C ARG A 62 -2.52 4.79 -15.02
N GLU A 63 -1.60 4.46 -14.12
CA GLU A 63 -0.19 4.26 -14.48
C GLU A 63 0.04 2.92 -15.20
N MET A 64 -0.71 1.87 -14.84
CA MET A 64 -0.68 0.57 -15.52
C MET A 64 -1.19 0.68 -16.97
N ASP A 65 -2.24 1.47 -17.21
CA ASP A 65 -2.79 1.73 -18.56
C ASP A 65 -1.83 2.50 -19.49
N ARG A 66 -0.80 3.18 -18.95
CA ARG A 66 0.19 3.93 -19.74
C ARG A 66 1.28 3.07 -20.35
N GLY A 67 1.25 1.76 -20.09
CA GLY A 67 2.15 0.76 -20.65
C GLY A 67 3.33 0.40 -19.75
N LYS A 68 4.06 -0.65 -20.17
CA LYS A 68 5.04 -1.39 -19.34
C LYS A 68 6.07 -0.55 -18.59
N LYS A 69 6.54 0.56 -19.17
CA LYS A 69 7.54 1.42 -18.52
C LYS A 69 6.94 2.16 -17.32
N SER A 70 5.73 2.69 -17.46
CA SER A 70 5.01 3.38 -16.39
C SER A 70 4.57 2.40 -15.32
N GLU A 71 4.06 1.24 -15.73
CA GLU A 71 3.73 0.14 -14.82
C GLU A 71 4.93 -0.29 -13.98
N MET A 72 6.11 -0.50 -14.60
CA MET A 72 7.32 -0.87 -13.87
C MET A 72 7.72 0.24 -12.87
N ALA A 73 7.70 1.51 -13.29
CA ALA A 73 8.00 2.63 -12.41
C ALA A 73 7.02 2.69 -11.22
N TRP A 74 5.73 2.42 -11.46
CA TRP A 74 4.71 2.33 -10.42
C TRP A 74 4.97 1.14 -9.49
N HIS A 75 5.30 -0.02 -10.03
CA HIS A 75 5.63 -1.20 -9.23
C HIS A 75 6.84 -0.96 -8.32
N LEU A 76 7.93 -0.39 -8.82
CA LEU A 76 9.09 -0.04 -7.99
C LEU A 76 8.72 0.87 -6.82
N LYS A 77 7.84 1.85 -7.05
CA LYS A 77 7.31 2.72 -6.00
C LYS A 77 6.48 1.97 -4.95
N ARG A 78 5.66 1.00 -5.38
CA ARG A 78 4.93 0.10 -4.48
C ARG A 78 5.88 -0.76 -3.64
N LEU A 79 6.96 -1.25 -4.23
CA LEU A 79 7.98 -2.03 -3.53
C LEU A 79 8.73 -1.20 -2.48
N ASP A 80 9.10 0.05 -2.80
CA ASP A 80 9.73 0.96 -1.83
C ASP A 80 8.82 1.23 -0.62
N PHE A 81 7.51 1.37 -0.85
CA PHE A 81 6.52 1.50 0.22
C PHE A 81 6.46 0.26 1.11
N VAL A 82 6.35 -0.94 0.52
CA VAL A 82 6.31 -2.21 1.29
C VAL A 82 7.63 -2.45 2.02
N SER A 83 8.74 -2.07 1.40
CA SER A 83 10.07 -2.15 1.99
C SER A 83 10.16 -1.34 3.29
N ASP A 84 9.72 -0.08 3.26
CA ASP A 84 9.65 0.76 4.46
C ASP A 84 8.70 0.20 5.52
N CYS A 85 7.59 -0.43 5.12
CA CYS A 85 6.68 -1.08 6.06
C CYS A 85 7.42 -2.20 6.81
N ILE A 86 8.09 -3.09 6.10
CA ILE A 86 8.88 -4.19 6.69
C ILE A 86 9.93 -3.66 7.68
N ASP A 87 10.57 -2.54 7.35
CA ASP A 87 11.62 -1.93 8.17
C ASP A 87 11.11 -1.33 9.48
N LEU A 88 9.85 -0.90 9.52
CA LEU A 88 9.21 -0.33 10.71
C LEU A 88 8.57 -1.37 11.62
N LEU A 89 8.29 -2.58 11.11
CA LEU A 89 7.67 -3.64 11.91
C LEU A 89 8.63 -4.20 12.95
N PRO A 90 8.18 -4.65 14.13
CA PRO A 90 9.03 -5.29 15.12
C PRO A 90 9.49 -6.69 14.69
N ASP A 91 10.72 -7.07 15.06
CA ASP A 91 11.32 -8.37 14.73
C ASP A 91 10.46 -9.57 15.16
N SER A 92 9.68 -9.41 16.24
CA SER A 92 8.81 -10.45 16.79
C SER A 92 7.78 -10.99 15.79
N LEU A 93 7.37 -10.19 14.80
CA LEU A 93 6.41 -10.59 13.78
C LEU A 93 7.01 -11.53 12.73
N PHE A 94 8.34 -11.58 12.63
CA PHE A 94 9.04 -12.39 11.63
C PHE A 94 9.63 -13.68 12.22
N LEU A 95 9.49 -13.92 13.53
CA LEU A 95 10.02 -15.12 14.15
C LEU A 95 9.44 -16.39 13.48
N PRO A 96 10.28 -17.42 13.25
CA PRO A 96 11.65 -17.59 13.75
C PRO A 96 12.75 -16.92 12.91
N ALA A 97 12.42 -16.25 11.81
CA ALA A 97 13.41 -15.58 10.98
C ALA A 97 14.05 -14.39 11.71
N SER A 98 15.36 -14.20 11.50
CA SER A 98 16.07 -13.03 12.01
C SER A 98 15.81 -11.80 11.15
N ARG A 99 16.00 -10.60 11.71
CA ARG A 99 15.99 -9.34 10.93
C ARG A 99 16.92 -9.39 9.72
N GLN A 100 18.08 -10.04 9.85
CA GLN A 100 19.03 -10.19 8.75
C GLN A 100 18.44 -11.05 7.63
N ASN A 101 17.75 -12.15 7.95
CA ASN A 101 17.08 -12.99 6.95
C ASN A 101 15.98 -12.20 6.24
N VAL A 102 15.17 -11.44 6.98
CA VAL A 102 14.13 -10.57 6.41
C VAL A 102 14.74 -9.56 5.43
N LYS A 103 15.85 -8.92 5.82
CA LYS A 103 16.57 -7.98 4.95
C LYS A 103 17.16 -8.64 3.71
N ILE A 104 17.68 -9.85 3.80
CA ILE A 104 18.18 -10.60 2.65
C ILE A 104 17.04 -10.84 1.65
N CYS A 105 15.90 -11.35 2.12
CA CYS A 105 14.71 -11.60 1.31
C CYS A 105 14.17 -10.33 0.64
N GLN A 106 14.00 -9.25 1.40
CA GLN A 106 13.59 -7.94 0.90
C GLN A 106 14.54 -7.44 -0.22
N ASN A 107 15.85 -7.53 0.01
CA ASN A 107 16.85 -7.09 -0.96
C ASN A 107 16.88 -7.98 -2.21
N MET A 108 16.65 -9.29 -2.10
CA MET A 108 16.56 -10.17 -3.26
C MET A 108 15.40 -9.75 -4.18
N ALA A 109 14.23 -9.48 -3.61
CA ALA A 109 13.07 -9.01 -4.35
C ALA A 109 13.31 -7.64 -5.00
N LEU A 110 13.79 -6.65 -4.23
CA LEU A 110 14.09 -5.31 -4.76
C LEU A 110 15.14 -5.36 -5.89
N ASN A 111 16.23 -6.09 -5.68
CA ASN A 111 17.30 -6.19 -6.67
C ASN A 111 16.82 -6.87 -7.96
N TYR A 112 15.85 -7.78 -7.89
CA TYR A 112 15.25 -8.37 -9.10
C TYR A 112 14.54 -7.30 -9.92
N TRP A 113 13.64 -6.54 -9.32
CA TRP A 113 12.83 -5.54 -10.03
C TRP A 113 13.64 -4.34 -10.52
N HIS A 114 14.73 -3.98 -9.84
CA HIS A 114 15.61 -2.89 -10.28
C HIS A 114 16.56 -3.27 -11.43
N GLN A 115 16.67 -4.55 -11.82
CA GLN A 115 17.53 -4.96 -12.93
C GLN A 115 16.95 -4.55 -14.29
N ILE A 116 17.78 -3.93 -15.14
CA ILE A 116 17.44 -3.58 -16.53
C ILE A 116 17.18 -4.84 -17.39
N THR A 117 17.89 -5.92 -17.07
CA THR A 117 17.67 -7.27 -17.63
C THR A 117 17.72 -8.26 -16.49
N ALA A 118 16.55 -8.68 -15.99
CA ALA A 118 16.49 -9.64 -14.91
C ALA A 118 17.10 -10.98 -15.36
N THR A 119 18.17 -11.41 -14.71
CA THR A 119 18.81 -12.72 -14.98
C THR A 119 18.47 -13.77 -13.92
N GLY A 120 17.78 -13.36 -12.83
CA GLY A 120 17.27 -14.25 -11.81
C GLY A 120 15.85 -14.74 -12.12
N ASN A 121 15.39 -15.79 -11.44
CA ASN A 121 14.02 -16.28 -11.53
C ASN A 121 13.23 -15.79 -10.31
N LEU A 122 12.18 -14.98 -10.55
CA LEU A 122 11.30 -14.46 -9.49
C LEU A 122 10.68 -15.58 -8.65
N GLN A 123 10.33 -16.71 -9.27
CA GLN A 123 9.79 -17.89 -8.59
C GLN A 123 10.81 -18.56 -7.65
N GLU A 124 12.10 -18.46 -7.96
CA GLU A 124 13.15 -18.97 -7.06
C GLU A 124 13.33 -18.05 -5.85
N ILE A 125 13.21 -16.73 -6.05
CA ILE A 125 13.21 -15.75 -4.97
C ILE A 125 12.01 -15.98 -4.06
N ASP A 126 10.78 -16.05 -4.60
CA ASP A 126 9.57 -16.35 -3.84
C ASP A 126 9.72 -17.64 -3.03
N ARG A 127 10.18 -18.73 -3.65
CA ARG A 127 10.42 -20.00 -2.96
C ARG A 127 11.43 -19.86 -1.81
N TYR A 128 12.52 -19.15 -2.03
CA TYR A 128 13.51 -18.90 -0.99
C TYR A 128 12.90 -18.11 0.19
N ILE A 129 12.13 -17.06 -0.11
CA ILE A 129 11.41 -16.25 0.89
C ILE A 129 10.47 -17.12 1.71
N ARG A 130 9.64 -17.94 1.06
CA ARG A 130 8.72 -18.86 1.74
C ARG A 130 9.45 -19.82 2.66
N THR A 131 10.59 -20.37 2.24
CA THR A 131 11.36 -21.28 3.10
C THR A 131 12.09 -20.60 4.27
N THR A 132 12.32 -19.28 4.16
CA THR A 132 13.16 -18.53 5.11
C THR A 132 12.34 -17.75 6.14
N ILE A 133 11.21 -17.20 5.73
CA ILE A 133 10.39 -16.26 6.54
C ILE A 133 9.02 -16.86 6.88
N ASP A 134 8.40 -17.55 5.93
CA ASP A 134 7.05 -18.09 6.09
C ASP A 134 7.09 -19.47 6.76
N ASP A 135 6.40 -19.60 7.90
CA ASP A 135 6.33 -20.86 8.64
C ASP A 135 5.16 -21.71 8.12
N LYS A 136 5.25 -22.12 6.84
CA LYS A 136 4.40 -23.13 6.16
C LYS A 136 2.87 -22.94 6.21
N ASN A 137 2.34 -21.93 6.89
CA ASN A 137 0.91 -21.69 7.06
C ASN A 137 0.46 -20.56 6.13
N VAL A 138 0.23 -20.95 4.88
CA VAL A 138 -0.17 -20.10 3.74
C VAL A 138 -1.49 -19.32 3.97
N ALA A 139 -2.21 -19.59 5.07
CA ALA A 139 -3.56 -19.09 5.29
C ALA A 139 -3.64 -17.70 5.94
N GLU A 140 -2.57 -17.17 6.53
CA GLU A 140 -2.60 -15.88 7.21
C GLU A 140 -1.92 -14.79 6.37
N TRP A 141 -2.69 -13.79 5.96
CA TRP A 141 -2.20 -12.54 5.35
C TRP A 141 -1.64 -11.65 6.45
N ASP A 142 -0.35 -11.80 6.77
CA ASP A 142 0.32 -11.16 7.89
C ASP A 142 1.62 -10.46 7.47
N ALA A 143 2.41 -9.99 8.44
CA ALA A 143 3.69 -9.35 8.20
C ALA A 143 4.68 -10.20 7.37
N LYS A 144 4.65 -11.54 7.50
CA LYS A 144 5.53 -12.47 6.78
C LYS A 144 5.12 -12.63 5.32
N THR A 145 3.89 -12.28 4.96
CA THR A 145 3.44 -12.23 3.55
C THR A 145 4.12 -11.11 2.76
N LEU A 146 4.50 -9.99 3.42
CA LEU A 146 5.02 -8.79 2.73
C LEU A 146 6.24 -9.04 1.84
N PRO A 147 7.30 -9.75 2.28
CA PRO A 147 8.43 -10.06 1.40
C PRO A 147 8.02 -10.92 0.18
N GLY A 148 7.02 -11.81 0.34
CA GLY A 148 6.47 -12.60 -0.75
C GLY A 148 5.74 -11.74 -1.79
N LEU A 149 4.93 -10.77 -1.34
CA LEU A 149 4.31 -9.79 -2.23
C LEU A 149 5.36 -9.03 -3.05
N MET A 150 6.50 -8.66 -2.44
CA MET A 150 7.59 -8.00 -3.17
C MET A 150 8.24 -8.89 -4.24
N ALA A 151 8.16 -10.21 -4.07
CA ALA A 151 8.68 -11.20 -5.02
C ALA A 151 7.58 -11.83 -5.89
N SER A 152 6.49 -11.10 -6.15
CA SER A 152 5.37 -11.55 -6.97
C SER A 152 5.14 -10.62 -8.17
N ASP A 153 4.68 -11.19 -9.27
CA ASP A 153 4.32 -10.52 -10.52
C ASP A 153 2.79 -10.53 -10.76
N GLU A 154 2.36 -9.93 -11.87
CA GLU A 154 0.95 -9.87 -12.25
C GLU A 154 0.32 -11.27 -12.40
N GLU A 155 1.04 -12.24 -12.99
CA GLU A 155 0.54 -13.60 -13.18
C GLU A 155 0.30 -14.32 -11.83
N SER A 156 1.16 -14.09 -10.84
CA SER A 156 1.04 -14.70 -9.51
C SER A 156 0.04 -14.01 -8.59
N LEU A 157 -0.19 -12.71 -8.75
CA LEU A 157 -1.12 -11.95 -7.92
C LEU A 157 -2.53 -11.83 -8.51
N ASP A 158 -2.71 -12.06 -9.81
CA ASP A 158 -4.00 -11.91 -10.52
C ASP A 158 -4.62 -10.53 -10.18
N PHE A 159 -5.90 -10.47 -9.81
CA PHE A 159 -6.59 -9.23 -9.41
C PHE A 159 -5.91 -8.49 -8.24
N MET A 160 -5.09 -9.15 -7.42
CA MET A 160 -4.36 -8.49 -6.33
C MET A 160 -3.20 -7.64 -6.84
N TRP A 161 -2.80 -7.80 -8.12
CA TRP A 161 -1.81 -6.93 -8.75
C TRP A 161 -2.27 -5.47 -8.76
N THR A 162 -3.55 -5.22 -9.05
CA THR A 162 -4.10 -3.85 -9.05
C THR A 162 -4.33 -3.35 -7.62
N GLN A 163 -4.69 -4.25 -6.70
CA GLN A 163 -4.91 -3.98 -5.27
C GLN A 163 -3.64 -4.20 -4.41
N PHE A 164 -2.45 -4.05 -4.99
CA PHE A 164 -1.20 -4.42 -4.31
C PHE A 164 -0.98 -3.64 -3.00
N ILE A 165 -1.29 -2.34 -3.00
CA ILE A 165 -1.13 -1.50 -1.81
C ILE A 165 -2.18 -1.85 -0.76
N GLU A 166 -3.44 -2.00 -1.15
CA GLU A 166 -4.50 -2.48 -0.26
C GLU A 166 -4.11 -3.82 0.40
N SER A 167 -3.62 -4.76 -0.39
CA SER A 167 -3.19 -6.08 0.04
C SER A 167 -2.03 -6.01 1.05
N ALA A 168 -1.01 -5.19 0.77
CA ALA A 168 0.11 -4.98 1.69
C ALA A 168 -0.32 -4.27 2.98
N VAL A 169 -1.23 -3.30 2.90
CA VAL A 169 -1.77 -2.63 4.09
C VAL A 169 -2.58 -3.62 4.92
N ALA A 170 -3.40 -4.47 4.31
CA ALA A 170 -4.21 -5.48 5.01
C ALA A 170 -3.36 -6.42 5.88
N CYS A 171 -2.17 -6.82 5.41
CA CYS A 171 -1.23 -7.65 6.15
C CYS A 171 -0.80 -7.06 7.51
N VAL A 172 -0.71 -5.73 7.62
CA VAL A 172 -0.08 -5.08 8.78
C VAL A 172 -0.83 -3.86 9.31
N ARG A 173 -2.09 -3.66 8.89
CA ARG A 173 -2.90 -2.46 9.20
C ARG A 173 -2.91 -2.12 10.69
N THR A 174 -3.07 -3.13 11.53
CA THR A 174 -3.20 -3.01 12.98
C THR A 174 -1.87 -2.80 13.72
N HIS A 175 -0.73 -2.93 13.03
CA HIS A 175 0.60 -2.76 13.62
C HIS A 175 1.14 -1.33 13.56
N PHE A 176 0.50 -0.44 12.81
CA PHE A 176 0.88 0.97 12.69
C PHE A 176 -0.22 1.89 13.21
N SER A 177 0.20 3.02 13.77
CA SER A 177 -0.72 4.13 14.07
C SER A 177 -1.16 4.83 12.78
N ASP A 178 -2.29 5.54 12.82
CA ASP A 178 -2.74 6.38 11.72
C ASP A 178 -1.66 7.39 11.28
N GLU A 179 -0.93 7.98 12.23
CA GLU A 179 0.17 8.91 11.93
C GLU A 179 1.29 8.21 11.13
N THR A 180 1.65 6.99 11.53
CA THR A 180 2.66 6.18 10.83
C THR A 180 2.20 5.87 9.41
N TRP A 181 0.96 5.42 9.24
CA TRP A 181 0.39 5.15 7.91
C TRP A 181 0.41 6.38 7.04
N MET A 182 -0.07 7.51 7.55
CA MET A 182 -0.13 8.73 6.78
C MET A 182 1.24 9.25 6.39
N ARG A 183 2.23 9.13 7.28
CA ARG A 183 3.63 9.46 6.96
C ARG A 183 4.17 8.59 5.83
N LEU A 184 3.90 7.28 5.83
CA LEU A 184 4.32 6.36 4.77
C LEU A 184 3.65 6.71 3.43
N PHE A 185 2.34 6.93 3.44
CA PHE A 185 1.61 7.33 2.22
C PHE A 185 2.12 8.65 1.65
N HIS A 186 2.38 9.67 2.48
CA HIS A 186 2.94 10.93 1.99
C HIS A 186 4.39 10.80 1.50
N LYS A 187 5.21 9.98 2.17
CA LYS A 187 6.60 9.75 1.76
C LYS A 187 6.66 9.22 0.33
N HIS A 188 5.81 8.25 0.00
CA HIS A 188 5.83 7.58 -1.29
C HIS A 188 4.88 8.21 -2.30
N PHE A 189 3.64 8.50 -1.93
CA PHE A 189 2.55 8.84 -2.85
C PHE A 189 2.05 10.30 -2.74
N SER A 190 2.87 11.23 -2.25
CA SER A 190 2.46 12.64 -2.11
C SER A 190 2.03 13.28 -3.43
N ALA A 191 2.64 12.92 -4.56
CA ALA A 191 2.27 13.47 -5.86
C ALA A 191 0.83 13.07 -6.26
N GLU A 192 0.48 11.81 -6.06
CA GLU A 192 -0.84 11.25 -6.37
C GLU A 192 -1.90 11.80 -5.42
N ILE A 193 -1.58 11.86 -4.12
CA ILE A 193 -2.45 12.47 -3.11
C ILE A 193 -2.70 13.95 -3.43
N HIS A 194 -1.66 14.71 -3.77
CA HIS A 194 -1.81 16.11 -4.14
C HIS A 194 -2.61 16.28 -5.43
N ALA A 195 -2.38 15.43 -6.44
CA ALA A 195 -3.15 15.46 -7.68
C ALA A 195 -4.64 15.25 -7.39
N TRP A 196 -4.99 14.20 -6.64
CA TRP A 196 -6.37 13.92 -6.26
C TRP A 196 -6.98 15.04 -5.41
N VAL A 197 -6.25 15.59 -4.44
CA VAL A 197 -6.74 16.71 -3.61
C VAL A 197 -7.06 17.95 -4.45
N ASN A 198 -6.30 18.20 -5.50
CA ASN A 198 -6.45 19.39 -6.34
C ASN A 198 -7.34 19.16 -7.57
N GLN A 199 -7.79 17.93 -7.84
CA GLN A 199 -8.83 17.67 -8.83
C GLN A 199 -10.11 18.40 -8.41
N THR A 200 -10.43 19.46 -9.14
CA THR A 200 -11.74 20.11 -9.16
C THR A 200 -12.71 19.19 -9.88
N GLY A 201 -13.92 19.03 -9.35
CA GLY A 201 -14.93 18.10 -9.87
C GLY A 201 -15.55 18.52 -11.20
N ASP A 202 -14.72 18.73 -12.21
CA ASP A 202 -15.13 18.86 -13.61
C ASP A 202 -14.83 17.54 -14.31
N GLU A 203 -15.75 16.59 -14.15
CA GLU A 203 -16.09 15.67 -15.22
C GLU A 203 -17.53 15.99 -15.62
N SER A 204 -17.63 16.82 -16.66
CA SER A 204 -18.82 17.05 -17.48
C SER A 204 -19.22 15.79 -18.24
#